data_AF-A0A960UQC7-F1
#
_entry.id   AF-A0A960UQC7-F1
#
_cell.length_a   1.000
_cell.length_b   1.000
_cell.length_c   1.000
_cell.angle_alpha   90.00
_cell.angle_beta   90.00
_cell.angle_gamma   90.00
#
_symmetry.space_group_name_H-M   'P 1'
#
loop_
_entity.id
_entity.type
_entity.pdbx_description
1 polymer ?
#
loop_
_entity_poly.entity_id
_entity_poly.type
_entity_poly.pdbx_seq_one_letter_code
_entity_poly.pdbx_strand_id
1 'polypeptide(L)'
;MKYQLLAQYRAYKEGKDKSEEHLAGLIYRQILFWIENGAPDEDFYMELIELAGEIDDPFFSGERGLLDLCLLELTEALHSYRDLNGNPEVTDFYLKEARLPLLARLDESSYRLQKNLEFNEIDFPIFEIIGGTFPHETAQNFLKEKDWVDIWLALRYLDSLEDEGQVLNILERMMEIRKPLPESLIILAYLMITRPEVMDRYVRDEEAGIDLGDKLSAEFIQNVYDCSYNFIWNGELALSYMETIEKKFQSEVLFCLLSMFEISQCQLSPAWIQAIEESVRNPWPYDERLEAGVFRHQPLVEFSASILALLSEEELYDVLETSRILIYFFENLDTYTGQAFEDMLEAVCRVEGLFLSELQFQLEQLMNSSKARVQKRLQRCARAIGREVIFRDGRPTLIDQETT
;
A
#
# COMPACT_ATOMS: atom_id res chain seq x y z
N MET A 1 3.14 -15.73 34.33
CA MET A 1 4.18 -14.77 34.77
C MET A 1 3.92 -13.47 34.00
N LYS A 2 3.90 -12.29 34.63
CA LYS A 2 3.70 -11.04 33.87
C LYS A 2 5.00 -10.62 33.17
N TYR A 3 4.95 -10.45 31.86
CA TYR A 3 6.10 -10.08 31.02
C TYR A 3 6.33 -8.56 31.02
N GLN A 4 5.32 -7.75 31.33
CA GLN A 4 5.35 -6.29 31.30
C GLN A 4 5.70 -5.72 29.91
N LEU A 5 5.24 -6.34 28.81
CA LEU A 5 5.63 -6.00 27.43
C LEU A 5 5.49 -4.51 27.12
N LEU A 6 4.31 -3.94 27.38
CA LEU A 6 4.03 -2.53 27.11
C LEU A 6 4.97 -1.57 27.85
N ALA A 7 5.20 -1.83 29.14
CA ALA A 7 6.08 -1.01 29.97
C ALA A 7 7.55 -1.10 29.50
N GLN A 8 7.98 -2.29 29.07
CA GLN A 8 9.33 -2.49 28.52
C GLN A 8 9.49 -1.82 27.15
N TYR A 9 8.47 -1.87 26.30
CA TYR A 9 8.46 -1.22 25.00
C TYR A 9 8.52 0.31 25.12
N ARG A 10 7.69 0.90 26.00
CA ARG A 10 7.78 2.34 26.30
C ARG A 10 9.14 2.74 26.86
N ALA A 11 9.72 1.91 27.72
CA ALA A 11 11.09 2.14 28.22
C ALA A 11 12.15 2.06 27.12
N TYR A 12 11.97 1.18 26.12
CA TYR A 12 12.79 1.14 24.91
C TYR A 12 12.67 2.43 24.09
N LYS A 13 11.44 2.91 23.82
CA LYS A 13 11.23 4.19 23.11
C LYS A 13 11.79 5.41 23.84
N GLU A 14 11.87 5.36 25.16
CA GLU A 14 12.54 6.37 25.98
C GLU A 14 14.09 6.29 25.95
N GLY A 15 14.69 5.36 25.20
CA GLY A 15 16.14 5.24 25.03
C GLY A 15 16.88 4.62 26.22
N LYS A 16 16.22 3.77 27.03
CA LYS A 16 16.88 3.09 28.15
C LYS A 16 17.67 1.87 27.67
N ASP A 17 18.98 2.05 27.48
CA ASP A 17 19.99 1.17 26.84
C ASP A 17 20.04 -0.34 27.23
N LYS A 18 19.26 -0.82 28.20
CA LYS A 18 19.18 -2.24 28.60
C LYS A 18 17.82 -2.89 28.39
N SER A 19 16.78 -2.14 28.02
CA SER A 19 15.45 -2.69 27.80
C SER A 19 15.33 -3.39 26.44
N GLU A 20 16.02 -2.92 25.41
CA GLU A 20 15.91 -3.45 24.05
C GLU A 20 16.37 -4.92 23.95
N GLU A 21 17.60 -5.24 24.37
CA GLU A 21 18.14 -6.61 24.27
C GLU A 21 17.35 -7.61 25.13
N HIS A 22 16.89 -7.17 26.30
CA HIS A 22 16.06 -7.99 27.17
C HIS A 22 14.69 -8.29 26.53
N LEU A 23 14.04 -7.25 26.01
CA LEU A 23 12.74 -7.35 25.34
C LEU A 23 12.84 -8.19 24.06
N ALA A 24 13.86 -7.95 23.24
CA ALA A 24 14.16 -8.74 22.04
C ALA A 24 14.37 -10.22 22.39
N GLY A 25 15.17 -10.53 23.41
CA GLY A 25 15.38 -11.91 23.85
C GLY A 25 14.12 -12.58 24.41
N LEU A 26 13.25 -11.81 25.08
CA LEU A 26 11.97 -12.30 25.60
C LEU A 26 11.00 -12.61 24.45
N ILE A 27 10.79 -11.67 23.53
CA ILE A 27 9.89 -11.83 22.39
C ILE A 27 10.39 -12.97 21.48
N TYR A 28 11.70 -13.04 21.22
CA TYR A 28 12.28 -14.11 20.39
C TYR A 28 11.95 -15.50 20.94
N ARG A 29 12.08 -15.69 22.27
CA ARG A 29 11.71 -16.97 22.91
C ARG A 29 10.22 -17.27 22.80
N GLN A 30 9.37 -16.25 22.89
CA GLN A 30 7.93 -16.42 22.79
C GLN A 30 7.48 -16.74 21.36
N ILE A 31 8.11 -16.14 20.35
CA ILE A 31 7.91 -16.50 18.95
C ILE A 31 8.30 -17.96 18.71
N LEU A 32 9.48 -18.39 19.18
CA LEU A 32 9.90 -19.79 19.06
C LEU A 32 8.95 -20.75 19.78
N PHE A 33 8.51 -20.39 20.99
CA PHE A 33 7.51 -21.16 21.73
C PHE A 33 6.21 -21.28 20.94
N TRP A 34 5.72 -20.18 20.36
CA TRP A 34 4.49 -20.17 19.57
C TRP A 34 4.63 -21.06 18.33
N ILE A 35 5.71 -20.93 17.56
CA ILE A 35 5.97 -21.78 16.38
C ILE A 35 6.00 -23.27 16.77
N GLU A 36 6.67 -23.61 17.88
CA GLU A 36 6.80 -25.01 18.32
C GLU A 36 5.47 -25.62 18.80
N ASN A 37 4.64 -24.83 19.49
CA ASN A 37 3.41 -25.32 20.12
C ASN A 37 2.15 -25.08 19.28
N GLY A 38 2.23 -24.29 18.21
CA GLY A 38 1.09 -23.86 17.40
C GLY A 38 0.16 -22.86 18.10
N ALA A 39 0.50 -22.42 19.32
CA ALA A 39 -0.25 -21.45 20.10
C ALA A 39 0.70 -20.64 21.02
N PRO A 40 0.38 -19.36 21.29
CA PRO A 40 1.18 -18.53 22.19
C PRO A 40 0.94 -18.91 23.66
N ASP A 41 1.87 -18.56 24.53
CA ASP A 41 1.62 -18.54 25.97
C ASP A 41 0.49 -17.54 26.31
N GLU A 42 -0.45 -17.94 27.19
CA GLU A 42 -1.66 -17.14 27.46
C GLU A 42 -1.33 -15.76 28.04
N ASP A 43 -0.38 -15.69 28.98
CA ASP A 43 0.03 -14.42 29.59
C ASP A 43 0.74 -13.52 28.56
N PHE A 44 1.54 -14.11 27.66
CA PHE A 44 2.22 -13.37 26.58
C PHE A 44 1.20 -12.84 25.56
N TYR A 45 0.24 -13.67 25.15
CA TYR A 45 -0.81 -13.32 24.21
C TYR A 45 -1.64 -12.12 24.69
N MET A 46 -2.06 -12.13 25.95
CA MET A 46 -2.85 -11.03 26.53
C MET A 46 -2.07 -9.72 26.57
N GLU A 47 -0.78 -9.76 26.92
CA GLU A 47 0.07 -8.57 26.92
C GLU A 47 0.43 -8.09 25.51
N LEU A 48 0.52 -9.00 24.53
CA LEU A 48 0.77 -8.67 23.13
C LEU A 48 -0.42 -7.93 22.51
N ILE A 49 -1.66 -8.29 22.86
CA ILE A 49 -2.86 -7.53 22.45
C ILE A 49 -2.79 -6.07 22.92
N GLU A 50 -2.36 -5.86 24.17
CA GLU A 50 -2.22 -4.51 24.73
C GLU A 50 -1.13 -3.72 23.99
N LEU A 51 -0.01 -4.37 23.68
CA LEU A 51 1.08 -3.76 22.92
C LEU A 51 0.68 -3.46 21.46
N ALA A 52 -0.05 -4.35 20.79
CA ALA A 52 -0.50 -4.15 19.42
C ALA A 52 -1.33 -2.86 19.28
N GLY A 53 -2.17 -2.54 20.27
CA GLY A 53 -2.94 -1.28 20.27
C GLY A 53 -2.09 -0.01 20.32
N GLU A 54 -0.83 -0.07 20.78
CA GLU A 54 0.12 1.06 20.71
C GLU A 54 0.87 1.11 19.38
N ILE A 55 0.99 -0.02 18.67
CA ILE A 55 1.70 -0.13 17.39
C ILE A 55 0.79 0.22 16.22
N ASP A 56 -0.48 -0.20 16.29
CA ASP A 56 -1.53 0.10 15.31
C ASP A 56 -1.99 1.58 15.35
N ASP A 57 -1.39 2.42 16.20
CA ASP A 57 -1.71 3.85 16.29
C ASP A 57 -1.27 4.58 15.00
N PRO A 58 -2.19 5.25 14.27
CA PRO A 58 -1.87 5.95 13.02
C PRO A 58 -0.87 7.11 13.20
N PHE A 59 -0.60 7.55 14.43
CA PHE A 59 0.44 8.54 14.74
C PHE A 59 1.79 7.92 15.08
N PHE A 60 1.94 6.60 14.94
CA PHE A 60 3.20 5.91 15.17
C PHE A 60 4.27 6.38 14.16
N SER A 61 5.16 7.25 14.62
CA SER A 61 6.24 7.82 13.82
C SER A 61 7.41 6.87 13.55
N GLY A 62 7.31 5.62 14.02
CA GLY A 62 8.15 4.47 13.69
C GLY A 62 9.61 4.79 13.36
N GLU A 63 10.43 5.07 14.36
CA GLU A 63 11.87 4.84 14.21
C GLU A 63 12.06 3.36 13.89
N ARG A 64 12.47 2.99 12.67
CA ARG A 64 12.49 1.59 12.20
C ARG A 64 13.72 0.85 12.73
N GLY A 65 13.71 0.49 14.01
CA GLY A 65 14.67 -0.47 14.57
C GLY A 65 14.29 -1.92 14.25
N LEU A 66 15.21 -2.86 14.46
CA LEU A 66 14.95 -4.29 14.28
C LEU A 66 13.82 -4.81 15.20
N LEU A 67 13.72 -4.27 16.42
CA LEU A 67 12.65 -4.63 17.34
C LEU A 67 11.28 -4.17 16.81
N ASP A 68 11.20 -2.96 16.26
CA ASP A 68 9.96 -2.43 15.68
C ASP A 68 9.53 -3.23 14.45
N LEU A 69 10.47 -3.61 13.57
CA LEU A 69 10.18 -4.53 12.46
C LEU A 69 9.61 -5.86 12.96
N CYS A 70 10.21 -6.46 13.99
CA CYS A 70 9.68 -7.68 14.59
C CYS A 70 8.26 -7.50 15.10
N LEU A 71 7.99 -6.39 15.79
CA LEU A 71 6.70 -6.16 16.40
C LEU A 71 5.59 -5.93 15.36
N LEU A 72 5.90 -5.27 14.23
CA LEU A 72 4.96 -5.14 13.11
C LEU A 72 4.54 -6.51 12.58
N GLU A 73 5.50 -7.39 12.26
CA GLU A 73 5.21 -8.76 11.81
C GLU A 73 4.47 -9.58 12.87
N LEU A 74 4.80 -9.37 14.15
CA LEU A 74 4.17 -10.09 15.25
C LEU A 74 2.72 -9.66 15.48
N THR A 75 2.40 -8.39 15.22
CA THR A 75 1.02 -7.88 15.24
C THR A 75 0.19 -8.51 14.11
N GLU A 76 0.77 -8.69 12.92
CA GLU A 76 0.11 -9.43 11.83
C GLU A 76 -0.14 -10.91 12.19
N ALA A 77 0.84 -11.56 12.85
CA ALA A 77 0.65 -12.91 13.38
C ALA A 77 -0.51 -12.98 14.40
N LEU A 78 -0.61 -11.96 15.27
CA LEU A 78 -1.69 -11.82 16.25
C LEU A 78 -3.05 -11.66 15.59
N HIS A 79 -3.19 -10.74 14.62
CA HIS A 79 -4.44 -10.50 13.91
C HIS A 79 -4.87 -11.75 13.12
N SER A 80 -3.93 -12.41 12.43
CA SER A 80 -4.18 -13.68 11.73
C SER A 80 -4.69 -14.78 12.68
N TYR A 81 -4.05 -14.91 13.85
CA TYR A 81 -4.46 -15.89 14.85
C TYR A 81 -5.85 -15.60 15.45
N ARG A 82 -6.16 -14.33 15.71
CA ARG A 82 -7.42 -13.89 16.34
C ARG A 82 -8.59 -13.88 15.35
N ASP A 83 -8.40 -13.32 14.16
CA ASP A 83 -9.49 -12.88 13.28
C ASP A 83 -9.77 -13.87 12.15
N LEU A 84 -8.80 -14.71 11.75
CA LEU A 84 -8.95 -15.69 10.66
C LEU A 84 -9.28 -17.12 11.16
N ASN A 85 -9.86 -17.27 12.35
CA ASN A 85 -10.04 -18.57 13.02
C ASN A 85 -8.72 -19.38 13.13
N GLY A 86 -7.59 -18.68 13.22
CA GLY A 86 -6.26 -19.28 13.29
C GLY A 86 -5.88 -20.05 12.02
N ASN A 87 -5.83 -19.39 10.85
CA ASN A 87 -5.21 -19.97 9.67
C ASN A 87 -3.72 -20.25 10.00
N PRO A 88 -3.33 -21.51 10.28
CA PRO A 88 -2.05 -21.79 10.91
C PRO A 88 -0.88 -21.48 9.97
N GLU A 89 -1.10 -21.58 8.66
CA GLU A 89 -0.08 -21.31 7.64
C GLU A 89 0.26 -19.82 7.59
N VAL A 90 -0.75 -18.94 7.68
CA VAL A 90 -0.56 -17.48 7.67
C VAL A 90 0.05 -17.01 8.99
N THR A 91 -0.43 -17.53 10.13
CA THR A 91 0.18 -17.21 11.44
C THR A 91 1.65 -17.66 11.49
N ASP A 92 1.95 -18.88 11.06
CA ASP A 92 3.33 -19.40 11.03
C ASP A 92 4.24 -18.60 10.09
N PHE A 93 3.73 -18.15 8.95
CA PHE A 93 4.45 -17.24 8.06
C PHE A 93 4.90 -15.96 8.79
N TYR A 94 3.96 -15.22 9.39
CA TYR A 94 4.29 -13.97 10.09
C TYR A 94 5.20 -14.18 11.31
N LEU A 95 5.04 -15.29 12.03
CA LEU A 95 5.95 -15.63 13.13
C LEU A 95 7.38 -15.89 12.64
N LYS A 96 7.55 -16.50 11.47
CA LYS A 96 8.86 -16.72 10.85
C LYS A 96 9.49 -15.40 10.42
N GLU A 97 8.73 -14.49 9.82
CA GLU A 97 9.19 -13.14 9.46
C GLU A 97 9.58 -12.35 10.73
N ALA A 98 8.69 -12.28 11.73
CA ALA A 98 8.91 -11.57 13.00
C ALA A 98 10.18 -12.01 13.75
N ARG A 99 10.55 -13.29 13.62
CA ARG A 99 11.75 -13.84 14.27
C ARG A 99 13.04 -13.27 13.70
N LEU A 100 13.08 -12.96 12.41
CA LEU A 100 14.32 -12.65 11.69
C LEU A 100 14.98 -11.33 12.13
N PRO A 101 14.26 -10.21 12.33
CA PRO A 101 14.85 -9.00 12.88
C PRO A 101 15.48 -9.21 14.26
N LEU A 102 14.85 -10.01 15.13
CA LEU A 102 15.39 -10.33 16.45
C LEU A 102 16.63 -11.21 16.34
N LEU A 103 16.65 -12.17 15.41
CA LEU A 103 17.86 -12.96 15.15
C LEU A 103 19.01 -12.07 14.67
N ALA A 104 18.75 -11.14 13.74
CA ALA A 104 19.74 -10.18 13.29
C ALA A 104 20.27 -9.31 14.45
N ARG A 105 19.42 -8.96 15.42
CA ARG A 105 19.78 -8.15 16.59
C ARG A 105 20.57 -8.92 17.66
N LEU A 106 20.25 -10.20 17.87
CA LEU A 106 20.82 -11.03 18.94
C LEU A 106 22.04 -11.83 18.48
N ASP A 107 22.07 -12.25 17.22
CA ASP A 107 23.15 -13.01 16.60
C ASP A 107 23.19 -12.77 15.07
N GLU A 108 23.73 -11.61 14.69
CA GLU A 108 23.86 -11.18 13.30
C GLU A 108 24.63 -12.19 12.43
N SER A 109 25.61 -12.89 13.00
CA SER A 109 26.43 -13.86 12.26
C SER A 109 25.58 -15.06 11.82
N SER A 110 24.77 -15.61 12.74
CA SER A 110 23.83 -16.68 12.42
C SER A 110 22.74 -16.23 11.46
N TYR A 111 22.21 -15.00 11.63
CA TYR A 111 21.28 -14.41 10.67
C TYR A 111 21.87 -14.38 9.26
N ARG A 112 23.05 -13.76 9.07
CA ARG A 112 23.68 -13.64 7.74
C ARG A 112 23.96 -14.99 7.08
N LEU A 113 24.33 -16.01 7.87
CA LEU A 113 24.52 -17.37 7.35
C LEU A 113 23.22 -17.98 6.82
N GLN A 114 22.11 -17.80 7.54
CA GLN A 114 20.79 -18.33 7.13
C GLN A 114 20.30 -17.70 5.82
N LYS A 115 20.58 -16.41 5.61
CA LYS A 115 20.05 -15.65 4.47
C LYS A 115 20.65 -16.01 3.12
N ASN A 116 21.88 -16.51 3.16
CA ASN A 116 22.53 -17.09 1.98
C ASN A 116 21.88 -18.43 1.55
N LEU A 117 20.96 -18.99 2.35
CA LEU A 117 20.23 -20.21 2.04
C LEU A 117 18.76 -19.92 1.71
N GLU A 118 18.13 -19.02 2.48
CA GLU A 118 16.71 -18.69 2.33
C GLU A 118 16.47 -17.20 2.60
N PHE A 119 16.12 -16.47 1.53
CA PHE A 119 15.75 -15.07 1.58
C PHE A 119 14.22 -14.94 1.78
N ASN A 120 13.83 -13.97 2.59
CA ASN A 120 12.46 -13.67 3.01
C ASN A 120 12.20 -12.18 2.78
N GLU A 121 10.93 -11.77 2.74
CA GLU A 121 10.57 -10.39 2.44
C GLU A 121 11.12 -9.41 3.48
N ILE A 122 11.03 -9.74 4.78
CA ILE A 122 11.55 -8.91 5.88
C ILE A 122 13.06 -8.71 5.83
N ASP A 123 13.78 -9.47 5.01
CA ASP A 123 15.22 -9.31 4.88
C ASP A 123 15.59 -8.02 4.18
N PHE A 124 14.77 -7.52 3.24
CA PHE A 124 15.00 -6.21 2.61
C PHE A 124 15.20 -5.10 3.66
N PRO A 125 14.22 -4.81 4.54
CA PRO A 125 14.37 -3.77 5.55
C PRO A 125 15.40 -4.12 6.65
N ILE A 126 15.63 -5.39 6.98
CA ILE A 126 16.69 -5.75 7.93
C ILE A 126 18.05 -5.30 7.39
N PHE A 127 18.36 -5.57 6.12
CA PHE A 127 19.61 -5.16 5.50
C PHE A 127 19.73 -3.64 5.34
N GLU A 128 18.63 -2.92 5.13
CA GLU A 128 18.64 -1.45 5.17
C GLU A 128 19.08 -0.93 6.56
N ILE A 129 18.70 -1.61 7.65
CA ILE A 129 19.04 -1.22 9.03
C ILE A 129 20.47 -1.60 9.42
N ILE A 130 20.88 -2.86 9.21
CA ILE A 130 22.17 -3.37 9.70
C ILE A 130 23.32 -3.13 8.71
N GLY A 131 23.01 -2.87 7.44
CA GLY A 131 23.99 -2.71 6.37
C GLY A 131 24.85 -3.96 6.09
N GLY A 132 26.01 -3.74 5.47
CA GLY A 132 26.96 -4.80 5.10
C GLY A 132 26.72 -5.39 3.72
N THR A 133 27.28 -6.58 3.46
CA THR A 133 27.14 -7.26 2.16
C THR A 133 25.74 -7.84 2.00
N PHE A 134 25.01 -7.37 1.00
CA PHE A 134 23.67 -7.85 0.66
C PHE A 134 23.74 -9.18 -0.12
N PRO A 135 22.91 -10.19 0.19
CA PRO A 135 22.94 -11.50 -0.45
C PRO A 135 22.17 -11.45 -1.78
N HIS A 136 22.76 -10.80 -2.78
CA HIS A 136 22.12 -10.50 -4.05
C HIS A 136 21.57 -11.74 -4.76
N GLU A 137 22.32 -12.84 -4.82
CA GLU A 137 21.91 -14.05 -5.54
C GLU A 137 20.60 -14.63 -4.99
N THR A 138 20.48 -14.79 -3.67
CA THR A 138 19.28 -15.34 -3.04
C THR A 138 18.10 -14.38 -3.09
N ALA A 139 18.33 -13.07 -2.98
CA ALA A 139 17.28 -12.07 -3.13
C ALA A 139 16.72 -12.03 -4.56
N GLN A 140 17.58 -12.12 -5.57
CA GLN A 140 17.14 -12.20 -6.97
C GLN A 140 16.35 -13.48 -7.23
N ASN A 141 16.79 -14.63 -6.71
CA ASN A 141 16.05 -15.88 -6.85
C ASN A 141 14.69 -15.81 -6.15
N PHE A 142 14.63 -15.21 -4.95
CA PHE A 142 13.38 -14.94 -4.25
C PHE A 142 12.39 -14.15 -5.12
N LEU A 143 12.82 -13.03 -5.71
CA LEU A 143 11.95 -12.21 -6.58
C LEU A 143 11.48 -12.93 -7.85
N LYS A 144 12.26 -13.86 -8.39
CA LYS A 144 11.91 -14.64 -9.59
C LYS A 144 11.01 -15.85 -9.33
N GLU A 145 10.88 -16.28 -8.07
CA GLU A 145 10.20 -17.53 -7.72
C GLU A 145 8.93 -17.33 -6.88
N LYS A 146 8.81 -16.21 -6.17
CA LYS A 146 7.67 -15.93 -5.28
C LYS A 146 6.56 -15.21 -6.02
N ASP A 147 5.34 -15.71 -5.86
CA ASP A 147 4.12 -15.15 -6.45
C ASP A 147 3.51 -14.00 -5.65
N TRP A 148 4.04 -13.74 -4.44
CA TRP A 148 3.63 -12.65 -3.55
C TRP A 148 4.88 -12.04 -2.90
N VAL A 149 5.16 -10.78 -3.24
CA VAL A 149 6.21 -9.94 -2.64
C VAL A 149 5.76 -8.49 -2.76
N ASP A 150 5.94 -7.69 -1.71
CA ASP A 150 5.76 -6.24 -1.75
C ASP A 150 6.47 -5.64 -2.98
N ILE A 151 5.65 -5.14 -3.90
CA ILE A 151 6.13 -4.61 -5.17
C ILE A 151 7.05 -3.41 -4.96
N TRP A 152 6.78 -2.55 -3.97
CA TRP A 152 7.58 -1.35 -3.72
C TRP A 152 8.95 -1.69 -3.15
N LEU A 153 9.02 -2.69 -2.25
CA LEU A 153 10.30 -3.21 -1.77
C LEU A 153 11.10 -3.84 -2.91
N ALA A 154 10.43 -4.64 -3.77
CA ALA A 154 11.07 -5.24 -4.93
C ALA A 154 11.64 -4.18 -5.88
N LEU A 155 10.84 -3.16 -6.26
CA LEU A 155 11.29 -2.09 -7.16
C LEU A 155 12.47 -1.30 -6.58
N ARG A 156 12.42 -0.93 -5.29
CA ARG A 156 13.53 -0.26 -4.61
C ARG A 156 14.82 -1.09 -4.64
N TYR A 157 14.71 -2.41 -4.48
CA TYR A 157 15.86 -3.29 -4.62
C TYR A 157 16.38 -3.30 -6.06
N LEU A 158 15.51 -3.33 -7.07
CA LEU A 158 15.93 -3.29 -8.47
C LEU A 158 16.67 -1.99 -8.83
N ASP A 159 16.32 -0.86 -8.21
CA ASP A 159 17.06 0.40 -8.37
C ASP A 159 18.50 0.32 -7.84
N SER A 160 18.80 -0.62 -6.94
CA SER A 160 20.14 -0.83 -6.40
C SER A 160 21.04 -1.71 -7.28
N LEU A 161 20.48 -2.33 -8.32
CA LEU A 161 21.21 -3.25 -9.21
C LEU A 161 21.84 -2.50 -10.38
N GLU A 162 23.12 -2.80 -10.66
CA GLU A 162 23.87 -2.16 -11.76
C GLU A 162 23.67 -2.85 -13.11
N ASP A 163 23.36 -4.16 -13.13
CA ASP A 163 23.19 -4.94 -14.36
C ASP A 163 21.77 -4.83 -14.92
N GLU A 164 21.61 -4.07 -16.01
CA GLU A 164 20.33 -3.89 -16.69
C GLU A 164 19.72 -5.21 -17.17
N GLY A 165 20.50 -6.12 -17.76
CA GLY A 165 19.99 -7.40 -18.26
C GLY A 165 19.47 -8.28 -17.13
N GLN A 166 20.11 -8.21 -15.96
CA GLN A 166 19.65 -8.87 -14.76
C GLN A 166 18.33 -8.28 -14.25
N VAL A 167 18.18 -6.95 -14.26
CA VAL A 167 16.91 -6.31 -13.86
C VAL A 167 15.77 -6.68 -14.80
N LEU A 168 16.01 -6.61 -16.12
CA LEU A 168 15.00 -6.99 -17.11
C LEU A 168 14.55 -8.45 -16.93
N ASN A 169 15.50 -9.36 -16.68
CA ASN A 169 15.18 -10.76 -16.39
C ASN A 169 14.30 -10.93 -15.14
N ILE A 170 14.57 -10.18 -14.07
CA ILE A 170 13.76 -10.25 -12.85
C ILE A 170 12.35 -9.70 -13.10
N LEU A 171 12.23 -8.57 -13.80
CA LEU A 171 10.95 -7.95 -14.13
C LEU A 171 10.09 -8.83 -15.04
N GLU A 172 10.69 -9.46 -16.05
CA GLU A 172 10.03 -10.46 -16.91
C GLU A 172 9.44 -11.60 -16.08
N ARG A 173 10.24 -12.19 -15.18
CA ARG A 173 9.77 -13.29 -14.33
C ARG A 173 8.70 -12.84 -13.34
N MET A 174 8.83 -11.64 -12.77
CA MET A 174 7.79 -11.05 -11.91
C MET A 174 6.48 -10.86 -12.69
N MET A 175 6.54 -10.39 -13.94
CA MET A 175 5.36 -10.24 -14.80
C MET A 175 4.67 -11.58 -15.10
N GLU A 176 5.45 -12.64 -15.31
CA GLU A 176 4.96 -13.99 -15.61
C GLU A 176 4.26 -14.66 -14.41
N ILE A 177 4.85 -14.55 -13.20
CA ILE A 177 4.39 -15.33 -12.04
C ILE A 177 3.37 -14.59 -11.16
N ARG A 178 3.40 -13.25 -11.12
CA ARG A 178 2.52 -12.47 -10.26
C ARG A 178 1.11 -12.45 -10.84
N LYS A 179 0.12 -12.79 -10.01
CA LYS A 179 -1.28 -12.93 -10.44
C LYS A 179 -2.01 -11.59 -10.53
N PRO A 180 -1.90 -10.66 -9.56
CA PRO A 180 -2.67 -9.42 -9.60
C PRO A 180 -2.40 -8.56 -10.82
N LEU A 181 -3.45 -8.04 -11.44
CA LEU A 181 -3.32 -7.09 -12.55
C LEU A 181 -2.64 -5.78 -12.10
N PRO A 182 -3.01 -5.15 -10.96
CA PRO A 182 -2.35 -3.94 -10.45
C PRO A 182 -0.82 -4.05 -10.36
N GLU A 183 -0.28 -5.18 -9.90
CA GLU A 183 1.18 -5.38 -9.84
C GLU A 183 1.84 -5.38 -11.22
N SER A 184 1.21 -6.01 -12.21
CA SER A 184 1.69 -5.97 -13.60
C SER A 184 1.67 -4.56 -14.18
N LEU A 185 0.66 -3.76 -13.82
CA LEU A 185 0.57 -2.36 -14.24
C LEU A 185 1.67 -1.50 -13.58
N ILE A 186 2.00 -1.75 -12.32
CA ILE A 186 3.13 -1.09 -11.63
C ILE A 186 4.46 -1.48 -12.26
N ILE A 187 4.67 -2.77 -12.58
CA ILE A 187 5.88 -3.23 -13.28
C ILE A 187 6.00 -2.55 -14.65
N LEU A 188 4.90 -2.44 -15.40
CA LEU A 188 4.89 -1.72 -16.68
C LEU A 188 5.26 -0.24 -16.48
N ALA A 189 4.63 0.43 -15.51
CA ALA A 189 4.93 1.83 -15.18
C ALA A 189 6.40 2.03 -14.80
N TYR A 190 6.95 1.13 -14.00
CA TYR A 190 8.36 1.14 -13.61
C TYR A 190 9.29 0.98 -14.82
N LEU A 191 9.03 0.00 -15.70
CA LEU A 191 9.80 -0.20 -16.93
C LEU A 191 9.80 1.03 -17.84
N MET A 192 8.62 1.63 -18.04
CA MET A 192 8.44 2.82 -18.87
C MET A 192 9.26 4.02 -18.37
N ILE A 193 9.34 4.23 -17.05
CA ILE A 193 10.12 5.33 -16.47
C ILE A 193 11.60 5.04 -16.48
N THR A 194 11.99 3.84 -16.07
CA THR A 194 13.39 3.53 -15.73
C THR A 194 14.19 2.99 -16.90
N ARG A 195 13.53 2.42 -17.92
CA ARG A 195 14.15 1.91 -19.16
C ARG A 195 13.34 2.35 -20.39
N PRO A 196 13.21 3.66 -20.66
CA PRO A 196 12.37 4.15 -21.74
C PRO A 196 12.85 3.70 -23.13
N GLU A 197 14.15 3.52 -23.35
CA GLU A 197 14.72 3.00 -24.60
C GLU A 197 14.39 1.52 -24.83
N VAL A 198 14.21 0.73 -23.77
CA VAL A 198 13.76 -0.66 -23.87
C VAL A 198 12.31 -0.69 -24.31
N MET A 199 11.47 0.15 -23.68
CA MET A 199 10.05 0.22 -24.01
C MET A 199 9.80 0.82 -25.40
N ASP A 200 10.55 1.82 -25.86
CA ASP A 200 10.46 2.36 -27.22
C ASP A 200 10.78 1.30 -28.28
N ARG A 201 11.77 0.44 -28.03
CA ARG A 201 12.07 -0.71 -28.90
C ARG A 201 10.96 -1.75 -28.86
N TYR A 202 10.45 -2.06 -27.66
CA TYR A 202 9.40 -3.05 -27.46
C TYR A 202 8.14 -2.67 -28.26
N VAL A 203 7.65 -1.43 -28.16
CA VAL A 203 6.45 -0.96 -28.86
C VAL A 203 6.62 -0.86 -30.37
N ARG A 204 7.86 -0.81 -30.87
CA ARG A 204 8.19 -0.82 -32.31
C ARG A 204 8.38 -2.22 -32.87
N ASP A 205 8.11 -3.26 -32.08
CA ASP A 205 8.39 -4.66 -32.41
C ASP A 205 9.89 -4.91 -32.73
N GLU A 206 10.79 -4.19 -32.05
CA GLU A 206 12.25 -4.38 -32.13
C GLU A 206 12.79 -5.26 -30.98
N GLU A 207 14.04 -5.74 -31.10
CA GLU A 207 14.68 -6.54 -30.04
C GLU A 207 14.97 -5.67 -28.80
N ALA A 208 14.07 -5.76 -27.81
CA ALA A 208 14.09 -4.99 -26.57
C ALA A 208 14.84 -5.70 -25.42
N GLY A 209 14.98 -7.03 -25.48
CA GLY A 209 15.62 -7.82 -24.42
C GLY A 209 14.71 -8.12 -23.21
N ILE A 210 13.39 -7.96 -23.40
CA ILE A 210 12.35 -8.29 -22.41
C ILE A 210 11.11 -8.83 -23.13
N ASP A 211 10.45 -9.83 -22.54
CA ASP A 211 9.11 -10.28 -22.94
C ASP A 211 8.13 -9.98 -21.80
N LEU A 212 7.05 -9.24 -22.09
CA LEU A 212 6.02 -8.91 -21.08
C LEU A 212 4.88 -9.93 -21.05
N GLY A 213 4.95 -10.98 -21.87
CA GLY A 213 3.99 -12.07 -21.95
C GLY A 213 2.61 -11.63 -22.41
N ASP A 214 1.66 -12.57 -22.35
CA ASP A 214 0.29 -12.38 -22.87
C ASP A 214 -0.66 -11.71 -21.86
N LYS A 215 -0.19 -11.40 -20.64
CA LYS A 215 -1.04 -10.86 -19.57
C LYS A 215 -1.54 -9.45 -19.88
N LEU A 216 -0.71 -8.66 -20.57
CA LEU A 216 -1.03 -7.31 -21.04
C LEU A 216 -1.04 -7.32 -22.57
N SER A 217 -2.12 -6.84 -23.18
CA SER A 217 -2.18 -6.80 -24.65
C SER A 217 -1.20 -5.77 -25.21
N ALA A 218 -0.61 -6.04 -26.37
CA ALA A 218 0.27 -5.10 -27.05
C ALA A 218 -0.40 -3.73 -27.30
N GLU A 219 -1.70 -3.75 -27.63
CA GLU A 219 -2.52 -2.55 -27.80
C GLU A 219 -2.62 -1.72 -26.51
N PHE A 220 -2.78 -2.37 -25.35
CA PHE A 220 -2.77 -1.69 -24.07
C PHE A 220 -1.40 -1.07 -23.77
N ILE A 221 -0.32 -1.83 -23.96
CA ILE A 221 1.06 -1.36 -23.72
C ILE A 221 1.36 -0.13 -24.59
N GLN A 222 0.98 -0.17 -25.87
CA GLN A 222 1.10 0.98 -26.77
C GLN A 222 0.29 2.18 -26.26
N ASN A 223 -0.94 1.98 -25.80
CA ASN A 223 -1.77 3.08 -25.31
C ASN A 223 -1.18 3.74 -24.06
N VAL A 224 -0.61 2.96 -23.13
CA VAL A 224 0.14 3.49 -21.98
C VAL A 224 1.36 4.28 -22.46
N TYR A 225 2.14 3.74 -23.39
CA TYR A 225 3.32 4.41 -23.94
C TYR A 225 2.97 5.76 -24.59
N ASP A 226 1.94 5.79 -25.42
CA ASP A 226 1.50 7.02 -26.10
C ASP A 226 1.02 8.09 -25.12
N CYS A 227 0.24 7.69 -24.10
CA CYS A 227 -0.26 8.61 -23.07
C CYS A 227 0.86 9.17 -22.18
N SER A 228 1.90 8.38 -21.93
CA SER A 228 3.01 8.72 -21.04
C SER A 228 4.24 9.29 -21.78
N TYR A 229 4.26 9.28 -23.12
CA TYR A 229 5.43 9.62 -23.92
C TYR A 229 6.13 10.93 -23.51
N ASN A 230 5.37 12.02 -23.38
CA ASN A 230 5.95 13.31 -22.98
C ASN A 230 6.50 13.29 -21.56
N PHE A 231 5.87 12.55 -20.66
CA PHE A 231 6.35 12.41 -19.30
C PHE A 231 7.66 11.63 -19.25
N ILE A 232 7.71 10.49 -19.95
CA ILE A 232 8.88 9.63 -20.02
C ILE A 232 10.10 10.38 -20.57
N TRP A 233 9.93 11.11 -21.68
CA TRP A 233 11.06 11.72 -22.39
C TRP A 233 11.37 13.16 -21.96
N ASN A 234 10.39 13.90 -21.42
CA ASN A 234 10.55 15.31 -21.07
C ASN A 234 10.35 15.60 -19.57
N GLY A 235 9.96 14.61 -18.77
CA GLY A 235 9.70 14.76 -17.32
C GLY A 235 8.37 15.42 -16.97
N GLU A 236 7.52 15.72 -17.95
CA GLU A 236 6.24 16.42 -17.76
C GLU A 236 5.08 15.69 -18.44
N LEU A 237 4.03 15.38 -17.67
CA LEU A 237 2.79 14.86 -18.24
C LEU A 237 2.07 15.99 -18.98
N ALA A 238 1.83 15.79 -20.28
CA ALA A 238 1.11 16.76 -21.11
C ALA A 238 -0.40 16.54 -21.02
N LEU A 239 -1.20 17.60 -20.82
CA LEU A 239 -2.68 17.54 -20.77
C LEU A 239 -3.34 16.82 -21.96
N SER A 240 -2.66 16.76 -23.11
CA SER A 240 -3.13 16.03 -24.29
C SER A 240 -3.19 14.51 -24.10
N TYR A 241 -2.63 13.95 -23.02
CA TYR A 241 -2.68 12.50 -22.74
C TYR A 241 -4.13 11.98 -22.72
N MET A 242 -5.09 12.80 -22.29
CA MET A 242 -6.51 12.42 -22.26
C MET A 242 -7.08 12.15 -23.66
N GLU A 243 -6.53 12.78 -24.70
CA GLU A 243 -6.97 12.58 -26.09
C GLU A 243 -6.46 11.25 -26.65
N THR A 244 -5.39 10.70 -26.08
CA THR A 244 -4.79 9.43 -26.50
C THR A 244 -5.32 8.22 -25.73
N ILE A 245 -5.96 8.41 -24.56
CA ILE A 245 -6.52 7.27 -23.80
C ILE A 245 -7.63 6.57 -24.58
N GLU A 246 -7.47 5.27 -24.79
CA GLU A 246 -8.53 4.41 -25.30
C GLU A 246 -9.55 4.09 -24.20
N LYS A 247 -10.84 4.36 -24.45
CA LYS A 247 -11.90 4.22 -23.45
C LYS A 247 -12.00 2.84 -22.78
N LYS A 248 -11.62 1.77 -23.49
CA LYS A 248 -11.66 0.40 -22.95
C LYS A 248 -10.54 0.10 -21.95
N PHE A 249 -9.48 0.91 -21.92
CA PHE A 249 -8.31 0.78 -21.05
C PHE A 249 -8.18 1.94 -20.07
N GLN A 250 -9.20 2.80 -19.98
CA GLN A 250 -9.07 4.08 -19.28
C GLN A 250 -8.64 3.92 -17.82
N SER A 251 -9.22 2.97 -17.08
CA SER A 251 -8.86 2.74 -15.68
C SER A 251 -7.44 2.21 -15.53
N GLU A 252 -7.04 1.24 -16.34
CA GLU A 252 -5.70 0.64 -16.32
C GLU A 252 -4.61 1.65 -16.73
N VAL A 253 -4.88 2.49 -17.74
CA VAL A 253 -3.95 3.55 -18.17
C VAL A 253 -3.81 4.61 -17.08
N LEU A 254 -4.92 5.07 -16.48
CA LEU A 254 -4.86 6.02 -15.36
C LEU A 254 -4.09 5.42 -14.19
N PHE A 255 -4.30 4.14 -13.87
CA PHE A 255 -3.55 3.44 -12.84
C PHE A 255 -2.05 3.39 -13.15
N CYS A 256 -1.64 3.06 -14.38
CA CYS A 256 -0.25 3.11 -14.80
C CYS A 256 0.34 4.52 -14.69
N LEU A 257 -0.38 5.56 -15.13
CA LEU A 257 0.06 6.94 -15.03
C LEU A 257 0.25 7.37 -13.57
N LEU A 258 -0.69 7.04 -12.69
CA LEU A 258 -0.54 7.37 -11.28
C LEU A 258 0.58 6.55 -10.60
N SER A 259 0.77 5.29 -10.99
CA SER A 259 1.93 4.49 -10.57
C SER A 259 3.24 5.14 -11.02
N MET A 260 3.27 5.69 -12.24
CA MET A 260 4.42 6.44 -12.75
C MET A 260 4.70 7.71 -11.91
N PHE A 261 3.64 8.43 -11.54
CA PHE A 261 3.75 9.59 -10.64
C PHE A 261 4.39 9.19 -9.30
N GLU A 262 3.90 8.12 -8.67
CA GLU A 262 4.43 7.62 -7.39
C GLU A 262 5.88 7.14 -7.51
N ILE A 263 6.24 6.41 -8.56
CA ILE A 263 7.62 5.93 -8.76
C ILE A 263 8.58 7.11 -8.95
N SER A 264 8.17 8.11 -9.73
CA SER A 264 9.03 9.26 -10.07
C SER A 264 9.14 10.31 -8.97
N GLN A 265 8.18 10.34 -8.02
CA GLN A 265 8.07 11.35 -6.97
C GLN A 265 8.14 12.79 -7.52
N CYS A 266 7.59 12.99 -8.72
CA CYS A 266 7.61 14.29 -9.39
C CYS A 266 6.61 15.28 -8.75
N GLN A 267 6.78 16.57 -9.02
CA GLN A 267 5.87 17.58 -8.49
C GLN A 267 4.46 17.46 -9.08
N LEU A 268 3.47 17.73 -8.25
CA LEU A 268 2.07 17.69 -8.66
C LEU A 268 1.76 18.84 -9.63
N SER A 269 1.65 18.50 -10.92
CA SER A 269 1.31 19.44 -11.99
C SER A 269 -0.20 19.44 -12.26
N PRO A 270 -0.74 20.44 -12.99
CA PRO A 270 -2.14 20.43 -13.39
C PRO A 270 -2.56 19.18 -14.17
N ALA A 271 -1.65 18.58 -14.95
CA ALA A 271 -1.93 17.34 -15.68
C ALA A 271 -2.05 16.13 -14.74
N TRP A 272 -1.23 16.08 -13.68
CA TRP A 272 -1.33 15.05 -12.64
C TRP A 272 -2.58 15.22 -11.80
N ILE A 273 -2.96 16.46 -11.44
CA ILE A 273 -4.24 16.74 -10.78
C ILE A 273 -5.40 16.23 -11.65
N GLN A 274 -5.37 16.49 -12.96
CA GLN A 274 -6.38 15.99 -13.88
C GLN A 274 -6.40 14.45 -13.96
N ALA A 275 -5.25 13.78 -13.89
CA ALA A 275 -5.19 12.32 -13.87
C ALA A 275 -5.81 11.74 -12.59
N ILE A 276 -5.56 12.38 -11.45
CA ILE A 276 -6.20 12.03 -10.17
C ILE A 276 -7.71 12.27 -10.26
N GLU A 277 -8.15 13.43 -10.76
CA GLU A 277 -9.56 13.74 -10.98
C GLU A 277 -10.27 12.68 -11.83
N GLU A 278 -9.67 12.30 -12.97
CA GLU A 278 -10.27 11.33 -13.89
C GLU A 278 -10.25 9.91 -13.32
N SER A 279 -9.28 9.55 -12.49
CA SER A 279 -9.28 8.29 -11.74
C SER A 279 -10.41 8.26 -10.70
N VAL A 280 -10.59 9.35 -9.93
CA VAL A 280 -11.70 9.50 -8.96
C VAL A 280 -13.06 9.51 -9.65
N ARG A 281 -13.14 10.11 -10.84
CA ARG A 281 -14.34 10.14 -11.67
C ARG A 281 -14.72 8.76 -12.21
N ASN A 282 -13.75 7.88 -12.44
CA ASN A 282 -13.95 6.55 -13.00
C ASN A 282 -13.42 5.46 -12.04
N PRO A 283 -14.05 5.24 -10.87
CA PRO A 283 -13.59 4.25 -9.92
C PRO A 283 -13.46 2.89 -10.57
N TRP A 284 -12.29 2.27 -10.46
CA TRP A 284 -12.00 1.00 -11.10
C TRP A 284 -12.71 -0.12 -10.33
N PRO A 285 -13.66 -0.87 -10.92
CA PRO A 285 -14.43 -1.88 -10.20
C PRO A 285 -13.67 -3.19 -9.94
N TYR A 286 -12.34 -3.14 -9.85
CA TYR A 286 -11.50 -4.31 -9.58
C TYR A 286 -11.78 -4.84 -8.18
N ASP A 287 -12.06 -6.15 -8.07
CA ASP A 287 -12.31 -6.81 -6.78
C ASP A 287 -11.14 -7.75 -6.47
N GLU A 288 -10.21 -7.26 -5.64
CA GLU A 288 -9.03 -7.98 -5.14
C GLU A 288 -9.39 -9.34 -4.51
N ARG A 289 -10.60 -9.47 -3.94
CA ARG A 289 -11.06 -10.72 -3.30
C ARG A 289 -11.29 -11.88 -4.26
N LEU A 290 -11.27 -11.63 -5.57
CA LEU A 290 -11.34 -12.67 -6.60
C LEU A 290 -9.98 -13.35 -6.83
N GLU A 291 -8.90 -12.81 -6.28
CA GLU A 291 -7.56 -13.36 -6.38
C GLU A 291 -7.21 -14.13 -5.11
N ALA A 292 -7.05 -15.45 -5.22
CA ALA A 292 -6.74 -16.29 -4.07
C ALA A 292 -5.28 -16.04 -3.61
N GLY A 293 -5.08 -15.55 -2.38
CA GLY A 293 -3.74 -15.32 -1.83
C GLY A 293 -3.71 -14.66 -0.46
N VAL A 294 -2.50 -14.53 0.09
CA VAL A 294 -2.19 -13.71 1.28
C VAL A 294 -2.28 -12.23 0.86
N PHE A 295 -3.14 -11.46 1.52
CA PHE A 295 -3.54 -10.09 1.14
C PHE A 295 -2.48 -9.00 1.40
N ARG A 296 -1.27 -9.38 1.82
CA ARG A 296 -0.24 -8.39 2.20
C ARG A 296 0.29 -7.71 0.94
N HIS A 297 0.33 -6.38 0.96
CA HIS A 297 0.96 -5.53 -0.08
C HIS A 297 0.31 -5.55 -1.46
N GLN A 298 -0.95 -6.00 -1.60
CA GLN A 298 -1.67 -5.75 -2.83
C GLN A 298 -1.81 -4.23 -3.00
N PRO A 299 -1.36 -3.66 -4.13
CA PRO A 299 -1.47 -2.24 -4.34
C PRO A 299 -2.95 -1.90 -4.47
N LEU A 300 -3.41 -0.99 -3.61
CA LEU A 300 -4.79 -0.54 -3.61
C LEU A 300 -5.15 -0.06 -5.01
N VAL A 301 -6.25 -0.60 -5.52
CA VAL A 301 -6.86 -0.21 -6.80
C VAL A 301 -7.12 1.30 -6.85
N GLU A 302 -7.49 1.89 -5.71
CA GLU A 302 -7.73 3.33 -5.55
C GLU A 302 -6.43 4.09 -5.31
N PHE A 303 -5.52 4.00 -6.28
CA PHE A 303 -4.20 4.64 -6.22
C PHE A 303 -4.26 6.16 -5.99
N SER A 304 -5.35 6.81 -6.41
CA SER A 304 -5.63 8.22 -6.11
C SER A 304 -5.78 8.49 -4.61
N ALA A 305 -6.34 7.57 -3.83
CA ALA A 305 -6.45 7.73 -2.38
C ALA A 305 -5.06 7.76 -1.75
N SER A 306 -4.18 6.84 -2.16
CA SER A 306 -2.80 6.77 -1.68
C SER A 306 -2.03 8.06 -1.96
N ILE A 307 -2.12 8.59 -3.19
CA ILE A 307 -1.48 9.87 -3.54
C ILE A 307 -2.01 11.02 -2.68
N LEU A 308 -3.34 11.15 -2.56
CA LEU A 308 -3.96 12.21 -1.76
C LEU A 308 -3.64 12.11 -0.26
N ALA A 309 -3.48 10.89 0.26
CA ALA A 309 -3.12 10.66 1.66
C ALA A 309 -1.68 11.12 1.97
N LEU A 310 -0.77 11.05 1.00
CA LEU A 310 0.62 11.47 1.15
C LEU A 310 0.83 12.99 1.06
N LEU A 311 -0.12 13.73 0.50
CA LEU A 311 -0.05 15.19 0.43
C LEU A 311 -0.08 15.82 1.83
N SER A 312 0.67 16.91 2.00
CA SER A 312 0.50 17.79 3.16
C SER A 312 -0.91 18.39 3.17
N GLU A 313 -1.37 18.85 4.34
CA GLU A 313 -2.71 19.43 4.46
C GLU A 313 -2.89 20.69 3.58
N GLU A 314 -1.83 21.48 3.40
CA GLU A 314 -1.82 22.66 2.52
C GLU A 314 -1.91 22.27 1.04
N GLU A 315 -1.10 21.31 0.57
CA GLU A 315 -1.17 20.81 -0.81
C GLU A 315 -2.52 20.16 -1.10
N LEU A 316 -3.04 19.38 -0.14
CA LEU A 316 -4.35 18.76 -0.28
C LEU A 316 -5.46 19.81 -0.33
N TYR A 317 -5.39 20.88 0.48
CA TYR A 317 -6.34 21.99 0.41
C TYR A 317 -6.36 22.61 -0.99
N ASP A 318 -5.19 22.97 -1.52
CA ASP A 318 -5.06 23.61 -2.84
C ASP A 318 -5.60 22.70 -3.96
N VAL A 319 -5.28 21.41 -3.90
CA VAL A 319 -5.79 20.41 -4.84
C VAL A 319 -7.31 20.30 -4.76
N LEU A 320 -7.89 20.14 -3.57
CA LEU A 320 -9.33 19.95 -3.41
C LEU A 320 -10.13 21.24 -3.72
N GLU A 321 -9.55 22.42 -3.49
CA GLU A 321 -10.19 23.71 -3.82
C GLU A 321 -10.22 23.97 -5.33
N THR A 322 -9.18 23.57 -6.05
CA THR A 322 -9.01 23.88 -7.48
C THR A 322 -9.46 22.77 -8.43
N SER A 323 -9.75 21.58 -7.88
CA SER A 323 -10.16 20.39 -8.63
C SER A 323 -11.64 20.03 -8.43
N ARG A 324 -12.10 19.02 -9.17
CA ARG A 324 -13.43 18.40 -9.02
C ARG A 324 -13.41 17.10 -8.24
N ILE A 325 -12.30 16.78 -7.56
CA ILE A 325 -12.12 15.53 -6.83
C ILE A 325 -13.25 15.30 -5.82
N LEU A 326 -13.57 16.30 -4.99
CA LEU A 326 -14.66 16.19 -4.00
C LEU A 326 -16.01 15.91 -4.67
N ILE A 327 -16.33 16.65 -5.73
CA ILE A 327 -17.58 16.48 -6.47
C ILE A 327 -17.68 15.05 -7.01
N TYR A 328 -16.64 14.58 -7.70
CA TYR A 328 -16.62 13.24 -8.27
C TYR A 328 -16.65 12.14 -7.21
N PHE A 329 -15.98 12.31 -6.07
CA PHE A 329 -16.06 11.37 -4.95
C PHE A 329 -17.52 11.20 -4.47
N PHE A 330 -18.24 12.31 -4.29
CA PHE A 330 -19.64 12.23 -3.85
C PHE A 330 -20.59 11.69 -4.93
N GLU A 331 -20.36 12.04 -6.21
CA GLU A 331 -21.15 11.51 -7.32
C GLU A 331 -20.99 9.99 -7.49
N ASN A 332 -19.83 9.45 -7.14
CA ASN A 332 -19.47 8.04 -7.27
C ASN A 332 -19.72 7.19 -6.00
N LEU A 333 -20.46 7.70 -5.02
CA LEU A 333 -20.71 6.96 -3.78
C LEU A 333 -21.39 5.60 -3.97
N ASP A 334 -22.06 5.29 -5.09
CA ASP A 334 -22.62 3.96 -5.32
C ASP A 334 -21.70 3.00 -6.07
N THR A 335 -20.64 3.50 -6.72
CA THR A 335 -19.74 2.73 -7.59
C THR A 335 -18.51 2.20 -6.87
N TYR A 336 -17.94 2.94 -5.91
CA TYR A 336 -16.76 2.49 -5.15
C TYR A 336 -16.93 1.10 -4.55
N THR A 337 -15.87 0.31 -4.49
CA THR A 337 -15.80 -0.90 -3.66
C THR A 337 -15.82 -0.54 -2.17
N GLY A 338 -15.80 -1.53 -1.26
CA GLY A 338 -15.84 -1.27 0.17
C GLY A 338 -14.62 -0.50 0.67
N GLN A 339 -13.42 -1.02 0.34
CA GLN A 339 -12.12 -0.51 0.78
C GLN A 339 -11.82 0.85 0.15
N ALA A 340 -11.90 0.91 -1.19
CA ALA A 340 -11.90 2.11 -2.02
C ALA A 340 -12.57 3.35 -1.42
N PHE A 341 -13.77 3.14 -0.90
CA PHE A 341 -14.57 4.22 -0.34
C PHE A 341 -13.99 4.72 0.97
N GLU A 342 -13.51 3.82 1.84
CA GLU A 342 -12.92 4.20 3.13
C GLU A 342 -11.57 4.91 2.91
N ASP A 343 -10.72 4.39 2.02
CA ASP A 343 -9.40 5.00 1.76
C ASP A 343 -9.54 6.41 1.14
N MET A 344 -10.43 6.56 0.15
CA MET A 344 -10.73 7.87 -0.42
C MET A 344 -11.34 8.81 0.63
N LEU A 345 -12.27 8.31 1.46
CA LEU A 345 -12.91 9.11 2.51
C LEU A 345 -11.86 9.62 3.49
N GLU A 346 -10.97 8.75 3.97
CA GLU A 346 -9.88 9.10 4.87
C GLU A 346 -8.98 10.18 4.27
N ALA A 347 -8.62 10.06 2.99
CA ALA A 347 -7.80 11.05 2.30
C ALA A 347 -8.52 12.40 2.21
N VAL A 348 -9.75 12.44 1.68
CA VAL A 348 -10.43 13.71 1.34
C VAL A 348 -11.06 14.42 2.54
N CYS A 349 -11.36 13.72 3.64
CA CYS A 349 -11.98 14.35 4.81
C CYS A 349 -10.99 15.10 5.71
N ARG A 350 -9.68 14.97 5.47
CA ARG A 350 -8.62 15.72 6.18
C ARG A 350 -8.80 17.23 6.06
N VAL A 351 -9.30 17.71 4.93
CA VAL A 351 -9.66 19.13 4.73
C VAL A 351 -11.14 19.33 5.06
N GLU A 352 -11.46 19.32 6.36
CA GLU A 352 -12.84 19.28 6.86
C GLU A 352 -13.72 20.39 6.26
N GLY A 353 -13.19 21.61 6.10
CA GLY A 353 -13.96 22.76 5.61
C GLY A 353 -14.53 22.56 4.21
N LEU A 354 -13.70 22.14 3.25
CA LEU A 354 -14.13 21.87 1.87
C LEU A 354 -15.03 20.64 1.80
N PHE A 355 -14.64 19.58 2.50
CA PHE A 355 -15.40 18.32 2.56
C PHE A 355 -16.81 18.52 3.13
N LEU A 356 -16.93 19.29 4.22
CA LEU A 356 -18.21 19.63 4.85
C LEU A 356 -19.12 20.42 3.90
N SER A 357 -18.57 21.41 3.18
CA SER A 357 -19.34 22.22 2.22
C SER A 357 -19.94 21.33 1.13
N GLU A 358 -19.15 20.43 0.56
CA GLU A 358 -19.62 19.52 -0.49
C GLU A 358 -20.60 18.48 0.08
N LEU A 359 -20.34 17.92 1.26
CA LEU A 359 -21.28 17.00 1.93
C LEU A 359 -22.64 17.65 2.16
N GLN A 360 -22.69 18.91 2.60
CA GLN A 360 -23.94 19.65 2.77
C GLN A 360 -24.70 19.79 1.45
N PHE A 361 -23.99 20.18 0.38
CA PHE A 361 -24.58 20.28 -0.96
C PHE A 361 -25.17 18.95 -1.43
N GLN A 362 -24.44 17.85 -1.25
CA GLN A 362 -24.87 16.51 -1.67
C GLN A 362 -26.04 15.98 -0.85
N LEU A 363 -26.10 16.30 0.44
CA LEU A 363 -27.26 16.00 1.28
C LEU A 363 -28.52 16.75 0.82
N GLU A 364 -28.41 18.01 0.39
CA GLU A 364 -29.53 18.74 -0.19
C GLU A 364 -30.05 18.08 -1.48
N GLN A 365 -29.13 17.58 -2.32
CA GLN A 365 -29.49 16.83 -3.54
C GLN A 365 -30.10 15.45 -3.23
N LEU A 366 -29.73 14.83 -2.10
CA LEU A 366 -30.18 13.50 -1.71
C LEU A 366 -31.69 13.41 -1.48
N MET A 367 -32.39 14.52 -1.29
CA MET A 367 -33.87 14.55 -1.29
C MET A 367 -34.49 13.91 -2.55
N ASN A 368 -33.71 13.75 -3.62
CA ASN A 368 -34.14 13.16 -4.89
C ASN A 368 -33.64 11.71 -5.13
N SER A 369 -32.85 11.11 -4.23
CA SER A 369 -32.22 9.79 -4.45
C SER A 369 -32.79 8.69 -3.54
N SER A 370 -33.24 7.58 -4.15
CA SER A 370 -33.82 6.41 -3.45
C SER A 370 -32.80 5.31 -3.12
N LYS A 371 -31.50 5.52 -3.35
CA LYS A 371 -30.47 4.49 -3.20
C LYS A 371 -29.97 4.39 -1.75
N ALA A 372 -30.38 3.33 -1.04
CA ALA A 372 -29.98 3.07 0.35
C ALA A 372 -28.46 3.00 0.58
N ARG A 373 -27.69 2.50 -0.40
CA ARG A 373 -26.21 2.44 -0.34
C ARG A 373 -25.58 3.82 -0.23
N VAL A 374 -26.06 4.78 -1.04
CA VAL A 374 -25.58 6.16 -1.07
C VAL A 374 -25.87 6.84 0.27
N GLN A 375 -27.08 6.66 0.80
CA GLN A 375 -27.46 7.19 2.12
C GLN A 375 -26.54 6.69 3.23
N LYS A 376 -26.24 5.38 3.26
CA LYS A 376 -25.33 4.80 4.24
C LYS A 376 -23.91 5.37 4.12
N ARG A 377 -23.42 5.58 2.90
CA ARG A 377 -22.09 6.16 2.66
C ARG A 377 -22.02 7.63 3.05
N LEU A 378 -23.05 8.43 2.78
CA LEU A 378 -23.12 9.83 3.25
C LEU A 378 -23.18 9.93 4.77
N GLN A 379 -23.85 8.99 5.44
CA GLN A 379 -23.78 8.89 6.90
C GLN A 379 -22.36 8.56 7.38
N ARG A 380 -21.63 7.69 6.67
CA ARG A 380 -20.21 7.43 6.98
C ARG A 380 -19.35 8.68 6.77
N CYS A 381 -19.54 9.41 5.66
CA CYS A 381 -18.89 10.69 5.41
C CYS A 381 -19.11 11.69 6.55
N ALA A 382 -20.34 11.83 7.04
CA ALA A 382 -20.62 12.69 8.19
C ALA A 382 -19.89 12.23 9.46
N ARG A 383 -19.85 10.92 9.72
CA ARG A 383 -19.18 10.36 10.90
C ARG A 383 -17.67 10.58 10.88
N ALA A 384 -17.04 10.51 9.71
CA ALA A 384 -15.60 10.75 9.56
C ALA A 384 -15.16 12.13 10.05
N ILE A 385 -16.06 13.12 9.97
CA ILE A 385 -15.84 14.49 10.46
C ILE A 385 -16.57 14.77 11.79
N GLY A 386 -16.88 13.74 12.59
CA GLY A 386 -17.50 13.89 13.90
C GLY A 386 -18.96 14.37 13.89
N ARG A 387 -19.68 14.20 12.77
CA ARG A 387 -21.08 14.64 12.59
C ARG A 387 -22.04 13.48 12.39
N GLU A 388 -23.32 13.76 12.53
CA GLU A 388 -24.42 12.84 12.25
C GLU A 388 -25.42 13.48 11.26
N VAL A 389 -25.94 12.67 10.34
CA VAL A 389 -27.04 13.06 9.44
C VAL A 389 -28.36 12.69 10.08
N ILE A 390 -29.16 13.70 10.44
CA ILE A 390 -30.54 13.52 10.92
C ILE A 390 -31.54 14.08 9.91
N PHE A 391 -32.78 13.59 9.95
CA PHE A 391 -33.85 14.13 9.12
C PHE A 391 -34.77 15.03 9.97
N ARG A 392 -34.74 16.34 9.71
CA ARG A 392 -35.67 17.32 10.29
C ARG A 392 -36.62 17.79 9.21
N ASP A 393 -37.93 17.64 9.45
CA ASP A 393 -38.98 18.02 8.49
C ASP A 393 -38.80 17.42 7.09
N GLY A 394 -38.28 16.19 7.02
CA GLY A 394 -38.00 15.48 5.77
C GLY A 394 -36.73 15.94 5.03
N ARG A 395 -35.94 16.85 5.62
CA ARG A 395 -34.66 17.32 5.06
C ARG A 395 -33.49 16.75 5.85
N PRO A 396 -32.43 16.26 5.18
CA PRO A 396 -31.22 15.88 5.87
C PRO A 396 -30.55 17.13 6.45
N THR A 397 -30.06 17.02 7.69
CA THR A 397 -29.36 18.08 8.42
C THR A 397 -28.19 17.45 9.15
N LEU A 398 -27.02 18.08 9.08
CA LEU A 398 -25.85 17.68 9.85
C LEU A 398 -25.89 18.28 11.26
N ILE A 399 -25.64 17.45 12.26
CA ILE A 399 -25.43 17.87 13.65
C ILE A 399 -24.08 17.35 14.14
N ASP A 400 -23.49 18.02 15.11
CA ASP A 400 -22.30 17.50 15.78
C ASP A 400 -22.68 16.25 16.58
N GLN A 401 -21.82 15.23 16.59
CA GLN A 401 -22.05 14.07 17.44
C GLN A 401 -21.91 14.49 18.90
N GLU A 402 -22.95 14.26 19.70
CA GLU A 402 -22.83 14.38 21.15
C GLU A 402 -21.83 13.31 21.62
N THR A 403 -20.68 13.76 22.13
CA THR A 403 -19.70 12.92 22.81
C THR A 403 -20.41 12.24 23.98
N THR A 404 -20.69 10.95 23.81
CA THR A 404 -21.32 10.10 24.85
C THR A 404 -20.28 9.43 25.72
#